data_AF-A0A7S2HEA0-F1
#
_entry.id   AF-A0A7S2HEA0-F1
#
_cell.length_a   1.000
_cell.length_b   1.000
_cell.length_c   1.000
_cell.angle_alpha   90.00
_cell.angle_beta   90.00
_cell.angle_gamma   90.00
#
_symmetry.space_group_name_H-M   'P 1'
#
loop_
_entity.id
_entity.type
_entity.pdbx_description
1 polymer ?
#
loop_
_entity_poly.entity_id
_entity_poly.type
_entity_poly.pdbx_seq_one_letter_code
_entity_poly.pdbx_strand_id
1 'polypeptide(L)'
;PSGALEIMDEMGLKEVSTLTDDDFLALIAAKDAARQDVHVELERGRRTRFGNLLEKYRSNPREGNPRPSDKPSSPSSRPLEMKNALDIFSAHYIQDPAVQPFLKALAELLVHQYQAPMVWRWHLPEEAFTERAFPDFMDKAVDLLMGYFCYVPPSNDTADHAWDVDPALSDRQIARMIRATRRLKLLETGTSGSFTETGIARTNQDGAGDEKVDICE
;
A
#
# COMPACT_ATOMS: atom_id res chain seq x y z
N PRO A 1 5.78 -47.24 13.47
CA PRO A 1 5.23 -47.39 12.11
C PRO A 1 3.84 -48.08 12.15
N SER A 2 2.77 -47.31 12.36
CA SER A 2 1.39 -47.84 12.31
C SER A 2 0.36 -46.70 12.23
N GLY A 3 0.50 -45.84 11.23
CA GLY A 3 -0.46 -44.73 11.01
C GLY A 3 -0.74 -44.42 9.54
N ALA A 4 -0.16 -45.16 8.59
CA ALA A 4 -0.30 -44.90 7.17
C ALA A 4 -1.42 -45.71 6.48
N LEU A 5 -2.08 -46.61 7.21
CA LEU A 5 -2.98 -47.62 6.63
C LEU A 5 -4.47 -47.26 6.64
N GLU A 6 -4.87 -46.17 7.31
CA GLU A 6 -6.31 -45.89 7.53
C GLU A 6 -6.93 -44.87 6.56
N ILE A 7 -6.15 -44.23 5.68
CA ILE A 7 -6.68 -43.25 4.71
C ILE A 7 -6.89 -43.87 3.31
N MET A 8 -6.42 -45.11 3.09
CA MET A 8 -6.37 -45.72 1.74
C MET A 8 -7.65 -46.46 1.32
N ASP A 9 -8.62 -46.66 2.22
CA ASP A 9 -9.78 -47.53 1.95
C ASP A 9 -10.99 -46.82 1.30
N GLU A 10 -11.03 -45.48 1.29
CA GLU A 10 -12.18 -44.73 0.74
C GLU A 10 -12.12 -44.45 -0.78
N MET A 11 -10.99 -44.70 -1.47
CA MET A 11 -10.84 -44.31 -2.88
C MET A 11 -10.70 -45.44 -3.90
N GLY A 12 -10.84 -46.72 -3.52
CA GLY A 12 -10.94 -47.81 -4.49
C GLY A 12 -9.74 -47.97 -5.45
N LEU A 13 -8.55 -47.51 -5.07
CA LEU A 13 -7.32 -47.63 -5.87
C LEU A 13 -6.57 -48.91 -5.50
N LYS A 14 -7.06 -50.06 -6.01
CA LYS A 14 -6.29 -51.31 -6.04
C LYS A 14 -5.23 -51.23 -7.14
N GLU A 15 -4.12 -50.58 -6.82
CA GLU A 15 -2.76 -50.86 -7.32
C GLU A 15 -1.84 -49.74 -6.83
N VAL A 16 -1.46 -49.79 -5.55
CA VAL A 16 -0.32 -48.99 -5.08
C VAL A 16 0.89 -49.89 -5.17
N SER A 17 1.53 -49.86 -6.35
CA SER A 17 2.96 -50.09 -6.46
C SER A 17 3.65 -49.24 -5.38
N THR A 18 4.42 -49.90 -4.52
CA THR A 18 5.21 -49.24 -3.48
C THR A 18 6.13 -48.22 -4.14
N LEU A 19 5.78 -46.92 -4.08
CA LEU A 19 6.69 -45.85 -4.46
C LEU A 19 8.01 -46.07 -3.72
N THR A 20 9.12 -46.07 -4.45
CA THR A 20 10.43 -46.07 -3.82
C THR A 20 10.68 -44.72 -3.15
N ASP A 21 11.62 -44.66 -2.19
CA ASP A 21 11.99 -43.40 -1.54
C ASP A 21 12.42 -42.35 -2.59
N ASP A 22 13.06 -42.78 -3.68
CA ASP A 22 13.47 -41.92 -4.79
C ASP A 22 12.25 -41.38 -5.59
N ASP A 23 11.23 -42.20 -5.83
CA ASP A 23 9.99 -41.77 -6.49
C ASP A 23 9.21 -40.77 -5.63
N PHE A 24 9.21 -40.96 -4.31
CA PHE A 24 8.58 -40.05 -3.36
C PHE A 24 9.31 -38.70 -3.29
N LEU A 25 10.64 -38.70 -3.27
CA LEU A 25 11.45 -37.47 -3.32
C LEU A 25 11.26 -36.72 -4.65
N ALA A 26 11.21 -37.44 -5.78
CA ALA A 26 10.93 -36.85 -7.09
C ALA A 26 9.53 -36.21 -7.13
N LEU A 27 8.53 -36.84 -6.52
CA LEU A 27 7.17 -36.29 -6.42
C LEU A 27 7.11 -35.02 -5.57
N ILE A 28 7.84 -34.97 -4.45
CA ILE A 28 7.94 -33.74 -3.62
C ILE A 28 8.63 -32.63 -4.41
N ALA A 29 9.76 -32.92 -5.05
CA ALA A 29 10.48 -31.94 -5.85
C ALA A 29 9.62 -31.39 -6.99
N ALA A 30 8.85 -32.25 -7.67
CA ALA A 30 7.91 -31.84 -8.72
C ALA A 30 6.77 -30.96 -8.16
N LYS A 31 6.25 -31.27 -6.98
CA LYS A 31 5.23 -30.45 -6.31
C LYS A 31 5.75 -29.08 -5.91
N ASP A 32 6.95 -29.02 -5.35
CA ASP A 32 7.54 -27.75 -4.92
C ASP A 32 7.96 -26.90 -6.12
N ALA A 33 8.45 -27.50 -7.20
CA ALA A 33 8.66 -26.81 -8.48
C ALA A 33 7.34 -26.24 -9.04
N ALA A 34 6.27 -27.04 -9.06
CA ALA A 34 4.96 -26.56 -9.53
C ALA A 34 4.40 -25.42 -8.66
N ARG A 35 4.58 -25.48 -7.33
CA ARG A 35 4.22 -24.37 -6.43
C ARG A 35 5.04 -23.13 -6.74
N GLN A 36 6.34 -23.29 -6.93
CA GLN A 36 7.24 -22.17 -7.25
C GLN A 36 6.86 -21.51 -8.57
N ASP A 37 6.54 -22.28 -9.60
CA ASP A 37 6.09 -21.75 -10.90
C ASP A 37 4.79 -20.95 -10.76
N VAL A 38 3.83 -21.46 -9.98
CA VAL A 38 2.58 -20.73 -9.68
C VAL A 38 2.87 -19.43 -8.91
N HIS A 39 3.77 -19.45 -7.93
CA HIS A 39 4.18 -18.25 -7.21
C HIS A 39 4.80 -17.20 -8.14
N VAL A 40 5.72 -17.61 -9.01
CA VAL A 40 6.37 -16.72 -9.98
C VAL A 40 5.33 -16.09 -10.93
N GLU A 41 4.37 -16.87 -11.41
CA GLU A 41 3.33 -16.35 -12.31
C GLU A 41 2.37 -15.40 -11.58
N LEU A 42 2.00 -15.70 -10.34
CA LEU A 42 1.18 -14.81 -9.51
C LEU A 42 1.90 -13.49 -9.22
N GLU A 43 3.19 -13.54 -8.88
CA GLU A 43 4.01 -12.35 -8.67
C GLU A 43 4.08 -11.51 -9.95
N ARG A 44 4.40 -12.13 -11.09
CA ARG A 44 4.41 -11.45 -12.39
C ARG A 44 3.07 -10.78 -12.71
N GLY A 45 1.96 -11.46 -12.45
CA GLY A 45 0.62 -10.92 -12.62
C GLY A 45 0.35 -9.71 -11.72
N ARG A 46 0.75 -9.78 -10.44
CA ARG A 46 0.62 -8.65 -9.49
C ARG A 46 1.47 -7.46 -9.91
N ARG A 47 2.71 -7.69 -10.33
CA ARG A 47 3.60 -6.61 -10.82
C ARG A 47 3.07 -5.93 -12.06
N THR A 48 2.57 -6.73 -13.01
CA THR A 48 1.92 -6.21 -14.23
C THR A 48 0.68 -5.37 -13.88
N ARG A 49 -0.15 -5.84 -12.94
CA ARG A 49 -1.32 -5.10 -12.46
C ARG A 49 -0.92 -3.78 -11.79
N PHE A 50 0.10 -3.79 -10.95
CA PHE A 50 0.61 -2.59 -10.29
C PHE A 50 1.10 -1.55 -11.31
N GLY A 51 1.92 -1.97 -12.29
CA GLY A 51 2.36 -1.09 -13.37
C GLY A 51 1.20 -0.49 -14.17
N ASN A 52 0.18 -1.30 -14.51
CA ASN A 52 -1.02 -0.82 -15.20
C ASN A 52 -1.82 0.19 -14.38
N LEU A 53 -1.90 0.00 -13.05
CA LEU A 53 -2.55 0.97 -12.16
C LEU A 53 -1.79 2.30 -12.18
N LEU A 54 -0.47 2.29 -12.01
CA LEU A 54 0.33 3.52 -12.05
C LEU A 54 0.18 4.25 -13.39
N GLU A 55 0.20 3.52 -14.49
CA GLU A 55 0.10 4.11 -15.84
C GLU A 55 -1.29 4.68 -16.12
N LYS A 56 -2.36 4.03 -15.64
CA LYS A 56 -3.72 4.56 -15.71
C LYS A 56 -3.80 5.95 -15.07
N TYR A 57 -3.22 6.10 -13.88
CA TYR A 57 -3.23 7.36 -13.16
C TYR A 57 -2.32 8.43 -13.77
N ARG A 58 -1.20 8.04 -14.39
CA ARG A 58 -0.35 8.97 -15.16
C ARG A 58 -1.06 9.50 -16.39
N SER A 59 -1.73 8.61 -17.13
CA SER A 59 -2.45 8.95 -18.36
C SER A 59 -3.72 9.74 -18.08
N ASN A 60 -4.38 9.48 -16.94
CA ASN A 60 -5.56 10.19 -16.47
C ASN A 60 -5.42 10.60 -15.00
N PRO A 61 -4.74 11.73 -14.70
CA PRO A 61 -4.57 12.22 -13.32
C PRO A 61 -5.89 12.54 -12.60
N ARG A 62 -7.00 12.63 -13.35
CA ARG A 62 -8.35 12.89 -12.83
C ARG A 62 -9.15 11.63 -12.49
N GLU A 63 -8.72 10.44 -12.89
CA GLU A 63 -9.41 9.18 -12.55
C GLU A 63 -8.98 8.61 -11.21
N GLY A 64 -8.01 9.26 -10.55
CA GLY A 64 -7.65 8.96 -9.19
C GLY A 64 -8.68 9.39 -8.19
N ASN A 65 -9.63 8.48 -7.94
CA ASN A 65 -10.84 8.62 -7.13
C ASN A 65 -12.02 9.29 -7.88
N PRO A 66 -13.00 8.52 -8.39
CA PRO A 66 -14.36 9.03 -8.48
C PRO A 66 -14.94 9.04 -7.06
N ARG A 67 -14.94 10.19 -6.40
CA ARG A 67 -15.72 10.35 -5.16
C ARG A 67 -17.22 10.25 -5.48
N PRO A 68 -18.06 9.83 -4.51
CA PRO A 68 -19.51 9.91 -4.59
C PRO A 68 -19.95 11.39 -4.52
N SER A 69 -19.71 12.14 -5.58
CA SER A 69 -20.52 13.27 -6.05
C SER A 69 -19.82 13.88 -7.26
N ASP A 70 -20.46 13.83 -8.43
CA ASP A 70 -20.04 14.48 -9.67
C ASP A 70 -20.13 16.02 -9.58
N LYS A 71 -19.33 16.63 -8.70
CA LYS A 71 -19.11 18.08 -8.67
C LYS A 71 -17.61 18.35 -8.61
N PRO A 72 -17.11 19.36 -9.33
CA PRO A 72 -15.72 19.78 -9.20
C PRO A 72 -15.49 20.22 -7.75
N SER A 73 -14.77 19.39 -6.99
CA SER A 73 -14.36 19.69 -5.63
C SER A 73 -13.52 20.96 -5.70
N SER A 74 -13.96 22.02 -5.01
CA SER A 74 -13.13 23.22 -4.82
C SER A 74 -11.75 22.77 -4.30
N PRO A 75 -10.62 23.37 -4.75
CA PRO A 75 -9.28 23.00 -4.27
C PRO A 75 -9.16 23.01 -2.74
N SER A 76 -10.02 23.77 -2.06
CA SER A 76 -10.14 23.81 -0.60
C SER A 76 -10.72 22.56 0.08
N SER A 77 -11.47 21.74 -0.64
CA SER A 77 -12.04 20.50 -0.10
C SER A 77 -11.00 19.38 0.00
N ARG A 78 -9.99 19.37 -0.89
CA ARG A 78 -9.03 18.27 -1.07
C ARG A 78 -8.31 17.82 0.22
N PRO A 79 -7.88 18.70 1.15
CA PRO A 79 -7.25 18.27 2.40
C PRO A 79 -8.23 17.54 3.34
N LEU A 80 -9.50 17.97 3.38
CA LEU A 80 -10.54 17.25 4.12
C LEU A 80 -10.84 15.91 3.45
N GLU A 81 -10.82 15.90 2.11
CA GLU A 81 -10.99 14.68 1.32
C GLU A 81 -9.91 13.65 1.64
N MET A 82 -8.65 14.08 1.64
CA MET A 82 -7.49 13.29 2.01
C MET A 82 -7.61 12.72 3.42
N LYS A 83 -7.93 13.57 4.40
CA LYS A 83 -8.13 13.13 5.79
C LYS A 83 -9.20 12.03 5.90
N ASN A 84 -10.34 12.20 5.23
CA ASN A 84 -11.41 11.20 5.25
C ASN A 84 -10.99 9.90 4.54
N ALA A 85 -10.26 10.00 3.43
CA ALA A 85 -9.72 8.83 2.73
C ALA A 85 -8.73 8.06 3.61
N LEU A 86 -7.82 8.76 4.30
CA LEU A 86 -6.90 8.17 5.27
C LEU A 86 -7.63 7.48 6.41
N ASP A 87 -8.67 8.11 6.98
CA ASP A 87 -9.47 7.52 8.06
C ASP A 87 -10.16 6.23 7.63
N ILE A 88 -10.82 6.23 6.47
CA ILE A 88 -11.54 5.08 5.92
C ILE A 88 -10.56 3.96 5.60
N PHE A 89 -9.47 4.27 4.88
CA PHE A 89 -8.45 3.31 4.49
C PHE A 89 -7.82 2.65 5.72
N SER A 90 -7.44 3.45 6.70
CA SER A 90 -6.85 2.96 7.94
C SER A 90 -7.83 2.11 8.74
N ALA A 91 -9.10 2.52 8.85
CA ALA A 91 -10.11 1.74 9.57
C ALA A 91 -10.36 0.38 8.92
N HIS A 92 -10.30 0.31 7.59
CA HIS A 92 -10.53 -0.92 6.86
C HIS A 92 -9.39 -1.94 7.03
N TYR A 93 -8.13 -1.49 6.97
CA TYR A 93 -6.97 -2.38 6.94
C TYR A 93 -6.19 -2.54 8.25
N ILE A 94 -6.50 -1.77 9.31
CA ILE A 94 -5.72 -1.80 10.58
C ILE A 94 -5.63 -3.18 11.24
N GLN A 95 -6.62 -4.04 11.04
CA GLN A 95 -6.68 -5.35 11.67
C GLN A 95 -5.73 -6.37 11.03
N ASP A 96 -5.15 -6.07 9.86
CA ASP A 96 -4.24 -6.98 9.17
C ASP A 96 -2.77 -6.65 9.47
N PRO A 97 -2.04 -7.55 10.15
CA PRO A 97 -0.62 -7.39 10.43
C PRO A 97 0.25 -7.18 9.19
N ALA A 98 -0.11 -7.77 8.05
CA ALA A 98 0.64 -7.60 6.81
C ALA A 98 0.52 -6.17 6.26
N VAL A 99 -0.58 -5.47 6.57
CA VAL A 99 -0.82 -4.11 6.09
C VAL A 99 -0.28 -3.04 7.04
N GLN A 100 -0.26 -3.33 8.34
CA GLN A 100 0.16 -2.43 9.41
C GLN A 100 1.47 -1.68 9.15
N PRO A 101 2.55 -2.30 8.61
CA PRO A 101 3.78 -1.57 8.29
C PRO A 101 3.61 -0.38 7.33
N PHE A 102 2.70 -0.46 6.36
CA PHE A 102 2.39 0.67 5.46
C PHE A 102 1.57 1.73 6.16
N LEU A 103 0.58 1.32 6.96
CA LEU A 103 -0.25 2.25 7.71
C LEU A 103 0.58 3.05 8.72
N LYS A 104 1.53 2.39 9.39
CA LYS A 104 2.49 3.03 10.26
C LYS A 104 3.40 3.99 9.48
N ALA A 105 3.95 3.55 8.35
CA ALA A 105 4.78 4.39 7.50
C ALA A 105 4.07 5.65 7.00
N LEU A 106 2.79 5.54 6.61
CA LEU A 106 1.96 6.67 6.21
C LEU A 106 1.76 7.68 7.36
N ALA A 107 1.57 7.18 8.58
CA ALA A 107 1.47 8.03 9.77
C ALA A 107 2.81 8.69 10.13
N GLU A 108 3.93 8.00 9.95
CA GLU A 108 5.28 8.52 10.16
C GLU A 108 5.66 9.57 9.11
N LEU A 109 5.35 9.36 7.84
CA LEU A 109 5.55 10.35 6.78
C LEU A 109 4.91 11.70 7.13
N LEU A 110 3.66 11.67 7.60
CA LEU A 110 2.94 12.88 8.01
C LEU A 110 3.60 13.56 9.22
N VAL A 111 4.18 12.79 10.15
CA VAL A 111 4.95 13.33 11.28
C VAL A 111 6.22 14.00 10.82
N HIS A 112 6.98 13.32 9.98
CA HIS A 112 8.19 13.87 9.40
C HIS A 112 7.90 15.19 8.67
N GLN A 113 6.78 15.27 7.96
CA GLN A 113 6.40 16.48 7.26
C GLN A 113 5.95 17.63 8.17
N TYR A 114 5.39 17.35 9.34
CA TYR A 114 4.82 18.37 10.21
C TYR A 114 5.88 19.35 10.69
N GLN A 115 5.66 20.64 10.43
CA GLN A 115 6.60 21.74 10.72
C GLN A 115 7.95 21.65 9.99
N ALA A 116 8.17 20.64 9.15
CA ALA A 116 9.34 20.58 8.29
C ALA A 116 9.22 21.64 7.18
N PRO A 117 10.29 22.42 6.92
CA PRO A 117 10.30 23.44 5.87
C PRO A 117 10.38 22.85 4.47
N MET A 118 11.00 21.66 4.35
CA MET A 118 11.14 20.94 3.11
C MET A 118 10.13 19.79 3.02
N VAL A 119 9.80 19.40 1.79
CA VAL A 119 8.91 18.29 1.50
C VAL A 119 9.62 16.97 1.77
N TRP A 120 8.92 16.06 2.43
CA TRP A 120 9.36 14.69 2.67
C TRP A 120 8.86 13.76 1.58
N ARG A 121 9.75 12.86 1.17
CA ARG A 121 9.52 11.81 0.20
C ARG A 121 9.49 10.46 0.90
N TRP A 122 8.52 9.65 0.52
CA TRP A 122 8.43 8.25 0.90
C TRP A 122 8.79 7.36 -0.28
N HIS A 123 9.84 6.57 -0.12
CA HIS A 123 10.26 5.55 -1.08
C HIS A 123 9.70 4.21 -0.63
N LEU A 124 8.98 3.55 -1.53
CA LEU A 124 8.31 2.29 -1.31
C LEU A 124 8.81 1.25 -2.31
N PRO A 125 9.28 0.09 -1.85
CA PRO A 125 9.51 -1.05 -2.72
C PRO A 125 8.16 -1.56 -3.25
N GLU A 126 8.14 -2.10 -4.45
CA GLU A 126 6.94 -2.67 -5.07
C GLU A 126 6.29 -3.77 -4.20
N GLU A 127 7.11 -4.53 -3.47
CA GLU A 127 6.71 -5.58 -2.53
C GLU A 127 5.76 -5.06 -1.44
N ALA A 128 5.84 -3.78 -1.09
CA ALA A 128 4.92 -3.14 -0.15
C ALA A 128 3.46 -3.14 -0.65
N PHE A 129 3.22 -3.37 -1.94
CA PHE A 129 1.89 -3.49 -2.52
C PHE A 129 1.54 -4.93 -2.89
N THR A 130 2.52 -5.70 -3.38
CA THR A 130 2.29 -7.01 -4.03
C THR A 130 2.35 -8.20 -3.07
N GLU A 131 3.01 -8.10 -1.92
CA GLU A 131 3.15 -9.22 -0.96
C GLU A 131 1.98 -9.34 0.04
N ARG A 132 0.96 -8.48 -0.07
CA ARG A 132 -0.09 -8.37 0.96
C ARG A 132 -1.30 -9.24 0.71
N ALA A 133 -1.94 -9.67 1.80
CA ALA A 133 -2.98 -10.70 1.78
C ALA A 133 -4.30 -10.27 1.11
N PHE A 134 -4.63 -8.97 1.12
CA PHE A 134 -5.91 -8.51 0.60
C PHE A 134 -5.91 -8.31 -0.93
N PRO A 135 -6.89 -8.87 -1.66
CA PRO A 135 -6.97 -8.79 -3.12
C PRO A 135 -7.10 -7.37 -3.70
N ASP A 136 -7.64 -6.43 -2.92
CA ASP A 136 -7.94 -5.05 -3.32
C ASP A 136 -7.01 -4.00 -2.66
N PHE A 137 -6.14 -4.42 -1.74
CA PHE A 137 -5.27 -3.48 -1.01
C PHE A 137 -4.41 -2.67 -1.96
N MET A 138 -3.80 -3.33 -2.95
CA MET A 138 -2.96 -2.66 -3.94
C MET A 138 -3.70 -1.54 -4.66
N ASP A 139 -4.91 -1.80 -5.17
CA ASP A 139 -5.72 -0.81 -5.86
C ASP A 139 -6.06 0.35 -4.92
N LYS A 140 -6.55 0.05 -3.71
CA LYS A 140 -6.92 1.10 -2.74
C LYS A 140 -5.73 1.92 -2.25
N ALA A 141 -4.57 1.29 -2.09
CA ALA A 141 -3.34 1.97 -1.69
C ALA A 141 -2.84 2.89 -2.81
N VAL A 142 -2.83 2.41 -4.06
CA VAL A 142 -2.47 3.23 -5.22
C VAL A 142 -3.47 4.37 -5.40
N ASP A 143 -4.78 4.11 -5.29
CA ASP A 143 -5.84 5.13 -5.36
C ASP A 143 -5.61 6.24 -4.32
N LEU A 144 -5.29 5.86 -3.08
CA LEU A 144 -4.99 6.79 -2.00
C LEU A 144 -3.73 7.61 -2.30
N LEU A 145 -2.62 6.95 -2.67
CA LEU A 145 -1.34 7.60 -2.89
C LEU A 145 -1.40 8.54 -4.11
N MET A 146 -1.92 8.06 -5.24
CA MET A 146 -2.01 8.84 -6.46
C MET A 146 -3.06 9.95 -6.38
N GLY A 147 -4.11 9.79 -5.58
CA GLY A 147 -5.15 10.81 -5.41
C GLY A 147 -4.69 12.00 -4.54
N TYR A 148 -3.84 11.76 -3.54
CA TYR A 148 -3.56 12.74 -2.48
C TYR A 148 -2.08 13.04 -2.23
N PHE A 149 -1.15 12.27 -2.80
CA PHE A 149 0.28 12.54 -2.75
C PHE A 149 0.84 12.81 -4.15
N CYS A 150 1.99 13.45 -4.21
CA CYS A 150 2.65 13.77 -5.46
C CYS A 150 3.55 12.61 -5.89
N TYR A 151 3.12 11.82 -6.87
CA TYR A 151 3.93 10.72 -7.38
C TYR A 151 5.18 11.23 -8.09
N VAL A 152 6.32 10.61 -7.78
CA VAL A 152 7.63 10.90 -8.36
C VAL A 152 8.01 9.72 -9.23
N PRO A 153 8.07 9.89 -10.56
CA PRO A 153 8.52 8.84 -11.46
C PRO A 153 9.95 8.40 -11.09
N PRO A 154 10.25 7.10 -11.12
CA PRO A 154 11.60 6.60 -10.87
C PRO A 154 12.57 7.21 -11.90
N SER A 155 13.73 7.68 -11.43
CA SER A 155 14.73 8.32 -12.28
C SER A 155 15.62 7.32 -13.03
N ASN A 156 15.64 6.06 -12.58
CA ASN A 156 16.34 4.90 -13.15
C ASN A 156 15.47 3.65 -12.97
N ASP A 157 15.82 2.54 -13.62
CA ASP A 157 15.16 1.20 -13.56
C ASP A 157 15.10 0.54 -12.16
N THR A 158 15.20 1.31 -11.09
CA THR A 158 14.94 0.86 -9.72
C THR A 158 13.44 0.61 -9.55
N ALA A 159 13.08 -0.57 -9.04
CA ALA A 159 11.71 -0.96 -8.69
C ALA A 159 11.12 -0.15 -7.50
N ASP A 160 11.82 0.88 -7.05
CA ASP A 160 11.39 1.75 -5.96
C ASP A 160 10.52 2.88 -6.49
N HIS A 161 9.34 3.02 -5.91
CA HIS A 161 8.36 4.04 -6.23
C HIS A 161 8.36 5.10 -5.15
N ALA A 162 8.22 6.37 -5.53
CA ALA A 162 8.30 7.46 -4.57
C ALA A 162 7.09 8.39 -4.63
N TRP A 163 6.65 8.84 -3.44
CA TRP A 163 5.60 9.84 -3.29
C TRP A 163 6.06 10.96 -2.36
N ASP A 164 5.89 12.19 -2.81
CA ASP A 164 6.10 13.41 -2.04
C ASP A 164 4.80 13.83 -1.36
N VAL A 165 4.91 14.37 -0.14
CA VAL A 165 3.77 15.10 0.44
C VAL A 165 3.52 16.35 -0.38
N ASP A 166 2.24 16.68 -0.64
CA ASP A 166 1.88 17.86 -1.43
C ASP A 166 2.45 19.15 -0.77
N PRO A 167 3.31 19.93 -1.46
CA PRO A 167 3.92 21.14 -0.91
C PRO A 167 2.90 22.20 -0.48
N ALA A 168 1.67 22.14 -1.02
CA ALA A 168 0.58 23.07 -0.71
C ALA A 168 -0.18 22.73 0.57
N LEU A 169 0.12 21.60 1.23
CA LEU A 169 -0.48 21.27 2.52
C LEU A 169 0.11 22.14 3.64
N SER A 170 -0.76 22.71 4.45
CA SER A 170 -0.36 23.49 5.63
C SER A 170 -0.11 22.64 6.87
N ASP A 171 0.58 23.20 7.86
CA ASP A 171 0.78 22.52 9.14
C ASP A 171 -0.54 22.23 9.86
N ARG A 172 -1.55 23.10 9.71
CA ARG A 172 -2.89 22.86 10.27
C ARG A 172 -3.56 21.65 9.63
N GLN A 173 -3.45 21.50 8.32
CA GLN A 173 -4.00 20.36 7.59
C GLN A 173 -3.27 19.07 7.92
N ILE A 174 -1.94 19.10 7.94
CA ILE A 174 -1.11 17.95 8.32
C ILE A 174 -1.40 17.53 9.76
N ALA A 175 -1.53 18.47 10.70
CA ALA A 175 -1.90 18.17 12.08
C ALA A 175 -3.26 17.45 12.17
N ARG A 176 -4.25 17.83 11.34
CA ARG A 176 -5.54 17.13 11.27
C ARG A 176 -5.37 15.68 10.77
N MET A 177 -4.55 15.47 9.76
CA MET A 177 -4.25 14.13 9.23
C MET A 177 -3.50 13.27 10.24
N ILE A 178 -2.55 13.85 10.99
CA ILE A 178 -1.85 13.16 12.08
C ILE A 178 -2.82 12.71 13.18
N ARG A 179 -3.82 13.54 13.52
CA ARG A 179 -4.83 13.16 14.51
C ARG A 179 -5.64 11.96 14.05
N ALA A 180 -6.04 11.94 12.78
CA ALA A 180 -6.73 10.82 12.13
C ALA A 180 -5.89 9.52 12.19
N THR A 181 -4.57 9.62 11.96
CA THR A 181 -3.67 8.46 11.92
C THR A 181 -2.98 8.15 13.26
N ARG A 182 -3.34 8.83 14.36
CA ARG A 182 -2.63 8.73 15.65
C ARG A 182 -2.49 7.29 16.17
N ARG A 183 -3.55 6.49 16.02
CA ARG A 183 -3.57 5.08 16.46
C ARG A 183 -2.57 4.20 15.71
N LEU A 184 -2.20 4.56 14.48
CA LEU A 184 -1.31 3.78 13.63
C LEU A 184 0.15 3.85 14.11
N LYS A 185 0.53 4.92 14.80
CA LYS A 185 1.87 5.06 15.38
C LYS A 185 2.11 4.13 16.58
N LEU A 186 1.03 3.66 17.20
CA LEU A 186 1.09 2.75 18.35
C LEU A 186 1.29 1.29 17.91
N LEU A 187 1.32 1.02 16.60
CA LEU A 187 1.58 -0.30 16.08
C LEU A 187 3.04 -0.69 16.36
N GLU A 188 3.23 -1.85 16.98
CA GLU A 188 4.55 -2.43 17.32
C GLU A 188 5.23 -3.10 16.12
N THR A 189 4.98 -2.61 14.91
CA THR A 189 5.54 -3.15 13.66
C THR A 189 6.62 -2.23 13.10
N GLY A 190 7.49 -2.74 12.23
CA GLY A 190 8.36 -1.90 11.41
C GLY A 190 7.55 -1.10 10.38
N THR A 191 8.18 -0.13 9.72
CA THR A 191 7.57 0.63 8.61
C THR A 191 7.95 0.06 7.26
N SER A 192 7.03 0.20 6.28
CA SER A 192 7.35 -0.12 4.88
C SER A 192 8.09 1.04 4.22
N GLY A 193 9.19 0.74 3.55
CA GLY A 193 9.95 1.71 2.78
C GLY A 193 10.87 2.60 3.62
N SER A 194 11.29 3.74 3.05
CA SER A 194 12.18 4.70 3.69
C SER A 194 11.77 6.15 3.40
N PHE A 195 12.20 7.08 4.26
CA PHE A 195 11.87 8.50 4.15
C PHE A 195 13.12 9.33 3.86
N THR A 196 13.00 10.30 2.97
CA THR A 196 14.07 11.26 2.69
C THR A 196 13.50 12.68 2.62
N GLU A 197 14.17 13.62 3.26
CA GLU A 197 13.90 15.04 3.05
C GLU A 197 14.39 15.46 1.64
N THR A 198 13.57 16.22 0.92
CA THR A 198 13.88 16.69 -0.43
C THR A 198 14.42 18.14 -0.40
N GLY A 199 14.88 18.64 -1.55
CA GLY A 199 15.20 20.07 -1.71
C GLY A 199 14.00 20.96 -2.05
N ILE A 200 12.77 20.43 -2.04
CA ILE A 200 11.55 21.15 -2.43
C ILE A 200 11.00 21.87 -1.20
N ALA A 201 10.92 23.20 -1.25
CA ALA A 201 10.31 23.99 -0.18
C ALA A 201 8.78 23.87 -0.22
N ARG A 202 8.16 23.87 0.97
CA ARG A 202 6.70 23.94 1.08
C ARG A 202 6.19 25.33 0.72
N THR A 203 5.03 25.39 0.08
CA THR A 203 4.47 26.63 -0.45
C THR A 203 3.36 27.22 0.43
N ASN A 204 2.80 26.45 1.37
CA ASN A 204 1.70 26.88 2.24
C ASN A 204 1.87 26.43 3.70
N GLN A 205 3.11 26.40 4.22
CA GLN A 205 3.38 25.90 5.57
C GLN A 205 2.50 26.57 6.64
N ASP A 206 2.41 27.90 6.60
CA ASP A 206 1.67 28.72 7.57
C ASP A 206 0.15 28.70 7.39
N GLY A 207 -0.35 28.06 6.33
CA GLY A 207 -1.78 27.99 6.01
C GLY A 207 -2.39 29.30 5.54
N ALA A 208 -1.59 30.20 4.94
CA ALA A 208 -2.08 31.44 4.35
C ALA A 208 -3.11 31.20 3.22
N GLY A 209 -3.00 30.06 2.52
CA GLY A 209 -3.95 29.60 1.51
C GLY A 209 -5.07 28.72 2.06
N ASP A 210 -5.15 28.49 3.38
CA ASP A 210 -6.19 27.67 3.97
C ASP A 210 -7.50 28.46 4.05
N GLU A 211 -8.62 27.84 3.67
CA GLU A 211 -9.92 28.41 3.99
C GLU A 211 -10.06 28.58 5.50
N LYS A 212 -10.61 29.73 5.91
CA LYS A 212 -11.03 29.97 7.28
C LYS A 212 -12.13 28.96 7.61
N VAL A 213 -11.74 27.84 8.21
CA VAL A 213 -12.69 26.93 8.82
C VAL A 213 -13.28 27.66 10.01
N ASP A 214 -14.53 28.12 9.89
CA ASP A 214 -15.33 28.59 11.01
C ASP A 214 -15.31 27.49 12.08
N ILE A 215 -14.62 27.79 13.17
CA ILE A 215 -14.52 26.89 14.32
C ILE A 215 -15.81 27.10 15.09
N CYS A 216 -16.82 26.27 14.84
CA CYS A 216 -17.81 26.01 15.88
C CYS A 216 -17.12 25.08 16.88
N GLU A 217 -16.70 25.68 18.01
CA GLU A 217 -16.21 24.99 19.21
C GLU A 217 -17.25 24.00 19.77
#